data_AF-A0A7C8DT51-F1
#
_entry.id   AF-A0A7C8DT51-F1
#
_cell.length_a   1.000
_cell.length_b   1.000
_cell.length_c   1.000
_cell.angle_alpha   90.00
_cell.angle_beta   90.00
_cell.angle_gamma   90.00
#
_symmetry.space_group_name_H-M   'P 1'
#
loop_
_entity.id
_entity.type
_entity.pdbx_description
1 polymer ?
#
loop_
_entity_poly.entity_id
_entity_poly.type
_entity_poly.pdbx_seq_one_letter_code
_entity_poly.pdbx_strand_id
1 'polypeptide(L)'
;MPQEKAIKRKKIEATDKCKKLMADHFLEMDEAVKTGSRKIAWCTSVGPAEILRGMGFLVYFPENHGAMLGATRMATELIPHA
;
A
#
# COMPACT_ATOMS: atom_id res chain seq x y z
N MET A 1 1.62 -44.91 -1.80
CA MET A 1 1.24 -43.63 -1.17
C MET A 1 0.19 -42.96 -2.05
N PRO A 2 -0.93 -42.48 -1.51
CA PRO A 2 -1.97 -41.82 -2.31
C PRO A 2 -1.40 -40.52 -2.89
N GLN A 3 -1.59 -40.28 -4.19
CA GLN A 3 -1.18 -39.04 -4.82
C GLN A 3 -2.00 -37.88 -4.27
N GLU A 4 -1.33 -36.96 -3.57
CA GLU A 4 -1.92 -35.73 -3.07
C GLU A 4 -2.34 -34.86 -4.27
N LYS A 5 -3.65 -34.74 -4.52
CA LYS A 5 -4.18 -33.84 -5.55
C LYS A 5 -3.86 -32.40 -5.14
N ALA A 6 -2.88 -31.78 -5.80
CA ALA A 6 -2.59 -30.37 -5.63
C ALA A 6 -3.84 -29.53 -5.93
N ILE A 7 -4.38 -28.84 -4.91
CA ILE A 7 -5.54 -27.98 -5.05
C ILE A 7 -5.13 -26.78 -5.92
N LYS A 8 -5.64 -26.73 -7.15
CA LYS A 8 -5.38 -25.63 -8.08
C LYS A 8 -6.15 -24.39 -7.60
N ARG A 9 -5.49 -23.50 -6.86
CA ARG A 9 -6.08 -22.22 -6.43
C ARG A 9 -6.50 -21.41 -7.65
N LYS A 10 -7.80 -21.12 -7.74
CA LYS A 10 -8.30 -20.12 -8.69
C LYS A 10 -7.89 -18.74 -8.22
N LYS A 11 -7.29 -17.96 -9.11
CA LYS A 11 -6.94 -16.56 -8.84
C LYS A 11 -8.23 -15.74 -8.75
N ILE A 12 -8.28 -14.83 -7.78
CA ILE A 12 -9.36 -13.83 -7.70
C ILE A 12 -9.15 -12.84 -8.84
N GLU A 13 -10.17 -12.60 -9.65
CA GLU A 13 -10.08 -11.75 -10.85
C GLU A 13 -9.60 -10.32 -10.52
N ALA A 14 -10.01 -9.80 -9.37
CA ALA A 14 -9.64 -8.46 -8.92
C ALA A 14 -8.19 -8.32 -8.43
N THR A 15 -7.45 -9.42 -8.22
CA THR A 15 -6.12 -9.37 -7.58
C THR A 15 -5.16 -8.43 -8.31
N ASP A 16 -5.11 -8.47 -9.65
CA ASP A 16 -4.15 -7.63 -10.39
C ASP A 16 -4.56 -6.16 -10.37
N LYS A 17 -5.86 -5.88 -10.42
CA LYS A 17 -6.38 -4.52 -10.34
C LYS A 17 -6.07 -3.89 -8.98
N CYS A 18 -6.28 -4.63 -7.89
CA CYS A 18 -5.96 -4.15 -6.54
C CYS A 18 -4.45 -3.92 -6.36
N LYS A 19 -3.60 -4.82 -6.90
CA LYS A 19 -2.14 -4.63 -6.87
C LYS A 19 -1.71 -3.37 -7.63
N LYS A 20 -2.28 -3.15 -8.81
CA LYS A 20 -2.01 -1.95 -9.61
C LYS A 20 -2.44 -0.69 -8.86
N LEU A 21 -3.67 -0.67 -8.33
CA LEU A 21 -4.18 0.47 -7.55
C LEU A 21 -3.24 0.83 -6.38
N MET A 22 -2.75 -0.18 -5.66
CA MET A 22 -1.83 0.02 -4.55
C MET A 22 -0.46 0.54 -5.02
N ALA A 23 0.07 0.01 -6.12
CA ALA A 23 1.32 0.48 -6.70
C ALA A 23 1.21 1.94 -7.17
N ASP A 24 0.17 2.26 -7.92
CA ASP A 24 -0.10 3.59 -8.44
C ASP A 24 -0.18 4.62 -7.29
N HIS A 25 -0.83 4.26 -6.16
CA HIS A 25 -0.91 5.11 -4.98
C HIS A 25 0.45 5.52 -4.39
N PHE A 26 1.39 4.57 -4.22
CA PHE A 26 2.71 4.89 -3.67
C PHE A 26 3.63 5.56 -4.69
N LEU A 27 3.54 5.18 -5.97
CA LEU A 27 4.32 5.79 -7.05
C LEU A 27 3.94 7.25 -7.28
N GLU A 28 2.65 7.59 -7.18
CA GLU A 28 2.17 8.97 -7.25
C GLU A 28 2.78 9.86 -6.15
N MET A 29 2.94 9.31 -4.94
CA MET A 29 3.58 10.02 -3.83
C MET A 29 5.08 10.18 -4.03
N ASP A 30 5.77 9.12 -4.49
CA ASP A 30 7.20 9.19 -4.82
C ASP A 30 7.48 10.26 -5.88
N GLU A 31 6.66 10.32 -6.94
CA GLU A 31 6.72 11.38 -7.93
C GLU A 31 6.50 12.77 -7.31
N ALA A 32 5.49 12.93 -6.45
CA ALA A 32 5.21 14.19 -5.78
C ALA A 32 6.36 14.66 -4.89
N VAL A 33 7.05 13.75 -4.19
CA VAL A 33 8.26 14.07 -3.42
C VAL A 33 9.40 14.51 -4.33
N LYS A 34 9.64 13.78 -5.43
CA LYS A 34 10.75 14.08 -6.36
C LYS A 34 10.57 15.39 -7.12
N THR A 35 9.34 15.70 -7.50
CA THR A 35 9.01 16.85 -8.36
C THR A 35 8.54 18.07 -7.59
N GLY A 36 8.08 17.90 -6.35
CA GLY A 36 7.40 18.94 -5.59
C GLY A 36 6.01 19.28 -6.13
N SER A 37 5.41 18.43 -6.98
CA SER A 37 4.14 18.73 -7.67
C SER A 37 2.94 18.89 -6.72
N ARG A 38 2.92 18.16 -5.60
CA ARG A 38 1.85 18.19 -4.58
C ARG A 38 2.38 17.96 -3.18
N LYS A 39 1.71 18.53 -2.18
CA LYS A 39 1.99 18.26 -0.76
C LYS A 39 1.33 16.94 -0.34
N ILE A 40 2.01 16.22 0.56
CA ILE A 40 1.54 14.95 1.11
C ILE A 40 1.17 15.17 2.59
N ALA A 41 -0.05 14.77 2.96
CA ALA A 41 -0.51 14.73 4.33
C ALA A 41 -0.50 13.29 4.84
N TRP A 42 0.09 13.07 6.02
CA TRP A 42 0.02 11.79 6.71
C TRP A 42 -1.25 11.74 7.54
N CYS A 43 -2.04 10.69 7.35
CA CYS A 43 -3.36 10.54 7.94
C CYS A 43 -3.48 9.13 8.52
N THR A 44 -4.00 9.01 9.73
CA THR A 44 -4.38 7.71 10.27
C THR A 44 -5.54 7.13 9.47
N SER A 45 -5.74 5.81 9.55
CA SER A 45 -6.80 5.07 8.86
C SER A 45 -8.21 5.65 9.02
N VAL A 46 -8.50 6.30 10.15
CA VAL A 46 -9.80 6.94 10.46
C VAL A 46 -9.72 8.48 10.49
N GLY A 47 -8.62 9.07 10.05
CA GLY A 47 -8.47 10.51 9.97
C GLY A 47 -9.26 11.13 8.82
N PRO A 48 -9.35 12.47 8.74
CA PRO A 48 -10.23 13.19 7.81
C PRO A 48 -9.69 13.24 6.38
N ALA A 49 -9.57 12.08 5.73
CA ALA A 49 -8.96 11.94 4.40
C ALA A 49 -9.71 12.71 3.30
N GLU A 50 -11.03 12.82 3.39
CA GLU A 50 -11.87 13.58 2.45
C GLU A 50 -11.54 15.08 2.48
N ILE A 51 -11.38 15.64 3.68
CA ILE A 51 -11.04 17.07 3.85
C ILE A 51 -9.65 17.34 3.27
N LEU A 52 -8.67 16.48 3.60
CA LEU A 52 -7.29 16.61 3.09
C LEU A 52 -7.24 16.53 1.56
N ARG A 53 -7.98 15.58 0.95
CA ARG A 53 -8.10 15.48 -0.51
C ARG A 53 -8.77 16.70 -1.11
N GLY A 54 -9.84 17.22 -0.49
CA GLY A 54 -10.51 18.45 -0.91
C GLY A 54 -9.61 19.68 -0.88
N MET A 55 -8.63 19.71 0.03
CA MET A 55 -7.61 20.75 0.12
C MET A 55 -6.44 20.55 -0.87
N GLY A 56 -6.48 19.52 -1.71
CA GLY A 56 -5.46 19.24 -2.73
C GLY A 56 -4.24 18.46 -2.24
N PHE A 57 -4.30 17.87 -1.05
CA PHE A 57 -3.23 16.99 -0.56
C PHE A 57 -3.34 15.58 -1.16
N LEU A 58 -2.19 14.98 -1.41
CA LEU A 58 -2.08 13.52 -1.43
C LEU A 58 -2.15 13.00 0.01
N VAL A 59 -2.90 11.92 0.25
CA VAL A 59 -3.10 11.38 1.59
C VAL A 59 -2.39 10.05 1.73
N TYR A 60 -1.41 10.00 2.63
CA TYR A 60 -0.61 8.83 2.94
C TYR A 60 -1.05 8.20 4.27
N PHE A 61 -1.22 6.88 4.26
CA PHE A 61 -1.63 6.09 5.42
C PHE A 61 -0.45 5.23 5.91
N PRO A 62 0.26 5.63 6.98
CA PRO A 62 1.43 4.91 7.46
C PRO A 62 1.13 3.46 7.86
N GLU A 63 -0.07 3.17 8.38
CA GLU A 63 -0.48 1.81 8.74
C GLU A 63 -0.52 0.88 7.51
N ASN A 64 -0.96 1.40 6.36
CA ASN A 64 -1.02 0.62 5.11
C ASN A 64 0.38 0.31 4.59
N HIS A 65 1.31 1.26 4.66
CA HIS A 65 2.69 1.01 4.28
C HIS A 65 3.33 -0.01 5.22
N GLY A 66 3.12 0.11 6.54
CA GLY A 66 3.57 -0.89 7.51
C GLY A 66 3.04 -2.30 7.19
N ALA A 67 1.75 -2.41 6.86
CA ALA A 67 1.15 -3.68 6.45
C ALA A 67 1.78 -4.25 5.17
N MET A 68 2.13 -3.40 4.19
CA MET A 68 2.84 -3.81 2.99
C MET A 68 4.24 -4.36 3.32
N LEU A 69 5.00 -3.68 4.19
CA LEU A 69 6.31 -4.16 4.63
C LEU A 69 6.22 -5.52 5.33
N GLY A 70 5.18 -5.74 6.14
CA GLY A 70 4.90 -7.04 6.75
C GLY A 70 4.57 -8.12 5.71
N ALA A 71 3.68 -7.80 4.76
CA ALA A 71 3.26 -8.72 3.71
C ALA A 71 4.41 -9.14 2.76
N THR A 72 5.37 -8.25 2.53
CA THR A 72 6.56 -8.51 1.70
C THR A 72 7.74 -9.07 2.49
N ARG A 73 7.60 -9.28 3.80
CA ARG A 73 8.67 -9.74 4.70
C ARG A 73 9.88 -8.79 4.78
N MET A 74 9.67 -7.50 4.54
CA MET A 74 10.69 -6.45 4.65
C MET A 74 10.67 -5.75 6.01
N ALA A 75 9.65 -5.99 6.84
CA ALA A 75 9.49 -5.31 8.12
C ALA A 75 10.71 -5.44 9.04
N THR A 76 11.34 -6.62 9.13
CA THR A 76 12.51 -6.85 10.00
C THR A 76 13.76 -6.11 9.56
N GLU A 77 13.88 -5.76 8.27
CA GLU A 77 15.01 -5.02 7.72
C GLU A 77 14.85 -3.51 7.95
N LEU A 78 13.61 -3.03 7.90
CA LEU A 78 13.28 -1.60 7.96
C LEU A 78 12.89 -1.12 9.37
N ILE A 79 12.49 -2.05 10.25
CA ILE A 79 12.08 -1.78 11.63
C ILE A 79 12.93 -2.68 12.56
N PRO A 80 14.20 -2.31 12.80
CA PRO A 80 15.18 -3.19 13.43
C PRO A 80 14.98 -3.39 14.95
N HIS A 81 14.15 -2.57 15.59
CA HIS A 81 13.87 -2.66 17.03
C HIS A 81 12.35 -2.76 17.23
N ALA A 82 11.89 -3.96 17.55
CA ALA A 82 10.53 -4.27 17.97
C ALA A 82 10.54 -4.78 19.41
#